data_AF-A0A6I9TWQ6-F1
#
_entry.id   AF-A0A6I9TWQ6-F1
#
_cell.length_a   1.000
_cell.length_b   1.000
_cell.length_c   1.000
_cell.angle_alpha   90.00
_cell.angle_beta   90.00
_cell.angle_gamma   90.00
#
_symmetry.space_group_name_H-M   'P 1'
#
loop_
_entity.id
_entity.type
_entity.pdbx_description
1 polymer ?
#
loop_
_entity_poly.entity_id
_entity_poly.type
_entity_poly.pdbx_seq_one_letter_code
_entity_poly.pdbx_strand_id
1 'polypeptide(L)'
;MRNSDGGGENPNKFSFSSPLSLDSRFSQTLRNVQGLLKGRSFPGKVLITRRSDPLEQSVSPSPSNDRRFSDGDVDHGEQADRMAEDDLRNRTSRNAMSSVNHANSSTTGSENIAKEIEKTPMGARATDSARLMKFTKELSGTNVVLEKLRELAWSGVPPYLRPNVWRLLLGYAPSNSDRREGVLRRKRLEYLDCVAQHYDIPDTERTDEEINMLRQIAVDCPRTVPDVSFFQQVEVQKSLERILYIWAIRHPASGYVQGINDVATPFFVVFLSEYLEGSITTWSMADLSPERISNVEADCYWCLSKLLDGMQDHYIFAQPGIQRLVFKLKELVRRIDEPVSKHVEDQGLEFLQFAFRWFNCLLIREIPFHLVTRLWDTYLAEGDALPDFLVYIAASFLLTWSDELRKLDFQELVMFLQHVPTRNWTHVELEMVLSRAYMWHTMFNNSPSHLAG
;
A
#
# COMPACT_ATOMS: atom_id res chain seq x y z
N MET A 1 -42.01 -53.69 61.49
CA MET A 1 -42.61 -52.33 61.41
C MET A 1 -42.38 -51.63 62.76
N ARG A 2 -41.28 -50.98 63.15
CA ARG A 2 -39.96 -50.56 62.62
C ARG A 2 -39.07 -51.61 61.95
N ASN A 3 -37.91 -51.11 61.45
CA ASN A 3 -36.68 -51.76 60.95
C ASN A 3 -36.50 -51.57 59.44
N SER A 4 -35.32 -51.30 58.86
CA SER A 4 -33.96 -50.92 59.29
C SER A 4 -33.08 -50.97 58.03
N ASP A 5 -32.05 -50.11 57.92
CA ASP A 5 -30.83 -50.19 57.08
C ASP A 5 -30.95 -50.38 55.54
N GLY A 6 -30.11 -49.81 54.68
CA GLY A 6 -28.91 -49.00 54.82
C GLY A 6 -28.16 -48.94 53.47
N GLY A 7 -27.48 -47.81 53.20
CA GLY A 7 -26.35 -47.60 52.27
C GLY A 7 -26.59 -47.82 50.76
N GLY A 8 -26.25 -46.91 49.84
CA GLY A 8 -25.54 -45.64 49.85
C GLY A 8 -24.97 -45.43 48.44
N GLU A 9 -25.02 -44.23 47.86
CA GLU A 9 -24.13 -43.80 46.77
C GLU A 9 -24.32 -42.32 46.40
N ASN A 10 -23.23 -41.57 46.52
CA ASN A 10 -22.88 -40.35 45.77
C ASN A 10 -21.36 -40.17 46.00
N PRO A 11 -20.57 -39.43 45.18
CA PRO A 11 -20.80 -38.85 43.86
C PRO A 11 -19.59 -39.02 42.88
N ASN A 12 -19.77 -38.76 41.58
CA ASN A 12 -18.83 -38.04 40.69
C ASN A 12 -19.01 -38.42 39.20
N LYS A 13 -19.48 -37.46 38.39
CA LYS A 13 -18.84 -37.05 37.13
C LYS A 13 -19.55 -35.83 36.56
N PHE A 14 -18.93 -34.67 36.76
CA PHE A 14 -19.12 -33.49 35.92
C PHE A 14 -18.66 -33.84 34.50
N SER A 15 -19.55 -33.71 33.51
CA SER A 15 -19.16 -33.57 32.10
C SER A 15 -19.38 -32.12 31.69
N PHE A 16 -18.30 -31.36 31.61
CA PHE A 16 -18.25 -30.07 30.93
C PHE A 16 -18.65 -30.26 29.46
N SER A 17 -19.63 -29.48 28.99
CA SER A 17 -19.85 -29.29 27.56
C SER A 17 -18.73 -28.41 27.01
N SER A 18 -17.88 -28.98 26.16
CA SER A 18 -16.80 -28.28 25.46
C SER A 18 -17.32 -27.12 24.61
N PRO A 19 -16.57 -26.01 24.50
CA PRO A 19 -16.98 -24.87 23.69
C PRO A 19 -16.82 -25.23 22.21
N LEU A 20 -17.94 -25.26 21.47
CA LEU A 20 -17.91 -25.14 20.01
C LEU A 20 -17.21 -23.80 19.69
N SER A 21 -16.06 -23.91 19.03
CA SER A 21 -15.00 -22.90 19.03
C SER A 21 -15.44 -21.55 18.45
N LEU A 22 -14.95 -20.48 19.07
CA LEU A 22 -14.97 -19.12 18.53
C LEU A 22 -14.58 -19.08 17.04
N ASP A 23 -13.66 -19.95 16.63
CA ASP A 23 -13.16 -20.09 15.25
C ASP A 23 -14.26 -20.38 14.22
N SER A 24 -15.34 -21.08 14.59
CA SER A 24 -16.43 -21.42 13.66
C SER A 24 -17.31 -20.22 13.35
N ARG A 25 -17.72 -19.47 14.37
CA ARG A 25 -18.47 -18.20 14.20
C ARG A 25 -17.60 -17.14 13.53
N PHE A 26 -16.33 -17.09 13.90
CA PHE A 26 -15.33 -16.18 13.35
C PHE A 26 -15.05 -16.42 11.85
N SER A 27 -14.84 -17.67 11.45
CA SER A 27 -14.68 -18.05 10.03
C SER A 27 -15.92 -17.71 9.21
N GLN A 28 -17.09 -17.71 9.85
CA GLN A 28 -18.34 -17.33 9.20
C GLN A 28 -18.47 -15.81 9.04
N THR A 29 -18.06 -15.01 10.02
CA THR A 29 -17.96 -13.56 9.90
C THR A 29 -16.97 -13.15 8.80
N LEU A 30 -15.79 -13.78 8.73
CA LEU A 30 -14.82 -13.55 7.65
C LEU A 30 -15.40 -13.89 6.27
N ARG A 31 -16.08 -15.03 6.12
CA ARG A 31 -16.77 -15.39 4.87
C ARG A 31 -17.88 -14.42 4.51
N ASN A 32 -18.60 -13.89 5.51
CA ASN A 32 -19.65 -12.91 5.30
C ASN A 32 -19.09 -11.54 4.90
N VAL A 33 -17.99 -11.08 5.52
CA VAL A 33 -17.30 -9.83 5.16
C VAL A 33 -16.68 -9.94 3.76
N GLN A 34 -16.01 -11.07 3.45
CA GLN A 34 -15.53 -11.36 2.10
C GLN A 34 -16.69 -11.46 1.09
N GLY A 35 -17.86 -11.96 1.51
CA GLY A 35 -19.08 -12.01 0.70
C GLY A 35 -19.68 -10.62 0.43
N LEU A 36 -19.69 -9.73 1.43
CA LEU A 36 -20.11 -8.33 1.29
C LEU A 36 -19.17 -7.55 0.35
N LEU A 37 -17.86 -7.82 0.41
CA LEU A 37 -16.88 -7.21 -0.50
C LEU A 37 -16.97 -7.74 -1.94
N LYS A 38 -17.50 -8.95 -2.15
CA LYS A 38 -17.76 -9.53 -3.47
C LYS A 38 -19.03 -8.99 -4.14
N GLY A 39 -19.87 -8.26 -3.40
CA GLY A 39 -21.22 -7.88 -3.82
C GLY A 39 -21.31 -6.63 -4.69
N ARG A 40 -20.74 -6.62 -5.90
CA ARG A 40 -21.30 -5.87 -7.05
C ARG A 40 -21.11 -6.66 -8.37
N SER A 41 -22.27 -7.18 -8.86
CA SER A 41 -22.63 -7.84 -10.13
C SER A 41 -22.37 -9.36 -10.34
N PHE A 42 -23.47 -10.11 -10.57
CA PHE A 42 -23.63 -11.55 -10.88
C PHE A 42 -23.58 -11.83 -12.42
N PRO A 43 -23.65 -13.09 -12.98
CA PRO A 43 -23.80 -14.43 -12.39
C PRO A 43 -22.76 -15.48 -12.84
N GLY A 44 -22.47 -16.47 -11.99
CA GLY A 44 -21.75 -17.69 -12.37
C GLY A 44 -21.59 -18.64 -11.19
N LYS A 45 -22.31 -19.77 -11.19
CA LYS A 45 -22.17 -20.82 -10.17
C LYS A 45 -20.88 -21.60 -10.40
N VAL A 46 -20.06 -21.76 -9.37
CA VAL A 46 -19.00 -22.79 -9.33
C VAL A 46 -19.26 -23.69 -8.13
N LEU A 47 -19.48 -24.98 -8.40
CA LEU A 47 -19.60 -26.04 -7.40
C LEU A 47 -18.25 -26.26 -6.72
N ILE A 48 -18.24 -26.30 -5.39
CA ILE A 48 -17.10 -26.76 -4.59
C ILE A 48 -17.22 -28.29 -4.47
N THR A 49 -16.33 -29.02 -5.14
CA THR A 49 -16.13 -30.46 -4.89
C THR A 49 -15.27 -30.65 -3.64
N ARG A 50 -15.84 -31.36 -2.67
CA ARG A 50 -15.23 -31.75 -1.40
C ARG A 50 -14.30 -32.96 -1.68
N ARG A 51 -12.99 -32.83 -1.48
CA ARG A 51 -12.09 -34.00 -1.37
C ARG A 51 -12.07 -34.47 0.08
N SER A 52 -12.32 -35.76 0.26
CA SER A 52 -12.25 -36.49 1.52
C SER A 52 -10.82 -36.99 1.72
N ASP A 53 -10.29 -36.85 2.94
CA ASP A 53 -9.05 -37.50 3.38
C ASP A 53 -9.22 -39.04 3.41
N PRO A 54 -8.11 -39.79 3.23
CA PRO A 54 -8.00 -41.14 3.80
C PRO A 54 -6.90 -41.26 4.86
N LEU A 55 -7.21 -42.14 5.81
CA LEU A 55 -6.46 -42.55 6.99
C LEU A 55 -5.19 -43.38 6.68
N GLU A 56 -4.32 -43.42 7.71
CA GLU A 56 -3.00 -44.04 7.91
C GLU A 56 -2.74 -45.49 7.39
N GLN A 57 -1.49 -45.81 7.01
CA GLN A 57 -0.51 -46.59 7.81
C GLN A 57 0.73 -47.10 7.02
N SER A 58 1.89 -47.06 7.70
CA SER A 58 3.03 -48.03 7.69
C SER A 58 4.42 -47.62 7.13
N VAL A 59 5.36 -47.49 8.10
CA VAL A 59 6.74 -48.02 8.18
C VAL A 59 7.92 -47.36 7.41
N SER A 60 8.82 -46.79 8.22
CA SER A 60 10.24 -46.34 8.09
C SER A 60 11.23 -47.32 7.42
N PRO A 61 12.50 -46.97 7.03
CA PRO A 61 13.43 -46.07 7.74
C PRO A 61 14.39 -45.16 6.93
N SER A 62 15.01 -44.24 7.68
CA SER A 62 16.07 -43.29 7.31
C SER A 62 17.35 -43.93 6.75
N PRO A 63 18.22 -43.11 6.14
CA PRO A 63 19.56 -43.01 6.71
C PRO A 63 20.08 -41.56 6.83
N SER A 64 20.82 -41.38 7.90
CA SER A 64 21.79 -40.32 8.18
C SER A 64 23.00 -40.37 7.24
N ASN A 65 23.54 -39.20 6.85
CA ASN A 65 24.99 -38.97 6.74
C ASN A 65 25.32 -37.48 6.56
N ASP A 66 25.82 -36.87 7.63
CA ASP A 66 27.17 -36.31 7.77
C ASP A 66 27.87 -35.62 6.56
N ARG A 67 28.37 -34.40 6.85
CA ARG A 67 29.59 -33.72 6.32
C ARG A 67 29.44 -32.98 4.97
N ARG A 68 30.06 -31.83 4.71
CA ARG A 68 31.06 -30.99 5.41
C ARG A 68 31.13 -29.65 4.66
N PHE A 69 31.47 -28.58 5.38
CA PHE A 69 32.09 -27.36 4.83
C PHE A 69 33.37 -27.69 4.05
N SER A 70 33.62 -26.97 2.95
CA SER A 70 34.99 -26.63 2.52
C SER A 70 35.00 -25.31 1.78
N ASP A 71 35.71 -24.36 2.36
CA ASP A 71 36.42 -23.27 1.69
C ASP A 71 37.31 -23.81 0.57
N GLY A 72 37.59 -22.94 -0.40
CA GLY A 72 38.57 -23.15 -1.45
C GLY A 72 38.67 -21.94 -2.37
N ASP A 73 39.43 -20.92 -1.93
CA ASP A 73 40.05 -19.91 -2.79
C ASP A 73 40.87 -20.58 -3.91
N VAL A 74 40.76 -20.08 -5.15
CA VAL A 74 41.91 -19.98 -6.07
C VAL A 74 41.75 -18.72 -6.93
N ASP A 75 42.59 -17.74 -6.59
CA ASP A 75 43.03 -16.62 -7.41
C ASP A 75 43.98 -17.14 -8.52
N HIS A 76 43.74 -16.72 -9.76
CA HIS A 76 44.74 -16.70 -10.83
C HIS A 76 44.48 -15.49 -11.73
N GLY A 77 45.43 -14.57 -11.71
CA GLY A 77 45.42 -13.36 -12.51
C GLY A 77 46.00 -13.49 -13.92
N GLU A 78 46.15 -12.30 -14.51
CA GLU A 78 46.98 -11.94 -15.67
C GLU A 78 46.53 -12.46 -17.05
N GLN A 79 46.59 -11.72 -18.17
CA GLN A 79 46.94 -10.34 -18.53
C GLN A 79 46.70 -10.21 -20.05
N ALA A 80 46.55 -8.97 -20.52
CA ALA A 80 46.76 -8.50 -21.90
C ALA A 80 45.79 -8.93 -23.02
N ASP A 81 45.08 -7.94 -23.60
CA ASP A 81 45.50 -7.45 -24.92
C ASP A 81 45.00 -6.02 -25.18
N ARG A 82 45.95 -5.16 -25.56
CA ARG A 82 45.76 -3.84 -26.16
C ARG A 82 46.58 -3.83 -27.45
N MET A 83 45.98 -3.33 -28.54
CA MET A 83 46.53 -2.72 -29.77
C MET A 83 45.58 -3.12 -30.93
N ALA A 84 45.13 -2.25 -31.84
CA ALA A 84 45.80 -1.11 -32.45
C ALA A 84 44.80 0.01 -32.89
N GLU A 85 45.35 1.23 -32.95
CA GLU A 85 44.82 2.42 -33.62
C GLU A 85 45.15 2.39 -35.13
N ASP A 86 44.33 3.05 -35.95
CA ASP A 86 44.71 4.05 -36.97
C ASP A 86 43.41 4.65 -37.56
N ASP A 87 43.11 5.95 -37.35
CA ASP A 87 43.48 7.12 -38.18
C ASP A 87 42.73 7.17 -39.55
N LEU A 88 42.20 8.27 -40.10
CA LEU A 88 42.30 9.71 -39.85
C LEU A 88 41.26 10.39 -40.79
N ARG A 89 40.62 11.50 -40.37
CA ARG A 89 40.64 12.84 -41.07
C ARG A 89 39.43 13.74 -40.79
N ASN A 90 39.78 14.84 -40.10
CA ASN A 90 39.13 16.14 -40.02
C ASN A 90 38.56 16.70 -41.34
N ARG A 91 37.43 17.42 -41.22
CA ARG A 91 37.24 18.73 -41.87
C ARG A 91 36.44 19.67 -40.96
N THR A 92 37.12 20.72 -40.51
CA THR A 92 36.57 21.96 -39.94
C THR A 92 35.97 22.86 -41.02
N SER A 93 34.90 23.59 -40.65
CA SER A 93 34.79 25.07 -40.69
C SER A 93 33.53 25.65 -41.35
N ARG A 94 32.73 26.32 -40.50
CA ARG A 94 32.13 27.69 -40.63
C ARG A 94 31.20 28.06 -41.80
N ASN A 95 29.97 28.49 -41.45
CA ASN A 95 29.41 29.87 -41.61
C ASN A 95 27.88 29.80 -41.45
N ALA A 96 27.25 30.47 -40.47
CA ALA A 96 26.94 31.90 -40.33
C ALA A 96 25.56 32.30 -40.90
N MET A 97 24.65 32.64 -39.97
CA MET A 97 23.76 33.82 -39.94
C MET A 97 22.95 34.23 -41.17
N SER A 98 21.61 34.30 -41.01
CA SER A 98 20.84 35.48 -41.44
C SER A 98 19.52 35.59 -40.67
N SER A 99 19.37 36.71 -39.97
CA SER A 99 18.13 37.23 -39.38
C SER A 99 17.71 38.44 -40.21
N VAL A 100 16.44 38.55 -40.63
CA VAL A 100 15.83 39.84 -41.03
C VAL A 100 14.33 39.85 -40.70
N ASN A 101 13.94 40.93 -40.00
CA ASN A 101 12.60 41.37 -39.60
C ASN A 101 11.80 42.02 -40.75
N HIS A 102 10.45 42.05 -40.68
CA HIS A 102 9.65 43.24 -40.31
C HIS A 102 8.13 43.14 -40.62
N ALA A 103 7.31 43.54 -39.62
CA ALA A 103 6.13 44.45 -39.63
C ALA A 103 4.90 44.15 -40.54
N ASN A 104 3.62 44.49 -40.24
CA ASN A 104 2.92 45.17 -39.13
C ASN A 104 1.38 45.00 -39.26
N SER A 105 0.68 45.19 -38.13
CA SER A 105 -0.70 45.72 -37.89
C SER A 105 -1.98 45.01 -38.38
N SER A 106 -2.89 44.72 -37.43
CA SER A 106 -4.14 45.49 -37.24
C SER A 106 -4.94 45.03 -35.99
N THR A 107 -5.33 46.00 -35.17
CA THR A 107 -6.26 45.94 -34.01
C THR A 107 -7.73 45.85 -34.43
N THR A 108 -8.53 45.05 -33.71
CA THR A 108 -9.90 45.38 -33.23
C THR A 108 -10.42 44.30 -32.26
N GLY A 109 -11.17 44.71 -31.23
CA GLY A 109 -12.20 43.88 -30.57
C GLY A 109 -11.89 43.39 -29.15
N SER A 110 -12.13 44.24 -28.15
CA SER A 110 -12.27 43.85 -26.75
C SER A 110 -13.55 43.03 -26.53
N GLU A 111 -13.43 41.81 -25.99
CA GLU A 111 -14.47 41.22 -25.14
C GLU A 111 -13.83 40.54 -23.93
N ASN A 112 -14.25 41.00 -22.75
CA ASN A 112 -13.78 40.58 -21.44
C ASN A 112 -14.32 39.18 -21.10
N ILE A 113 -13.42 38.21 -20.91
CA ILE A 113 -13.70 37.04 -20.07
C ILE A 113 -12.59 37.00 -19.01
N ALA A 114 -12.92 37.53 -17.83
CA ALA A 114 -12.08 37.47 -16.66
C ALA A 114 -11.87 36.00 -16.27
N LYS A 115 -10.64 35.50 -16.43
CA LYS A 115 -10.20 34.26 -15.79
C LYS A 115 -10.16 34.50 -14.28
N GLU A 116 -10.95 33.74 -13.55
CA GLU A 116 -10.77 33.52 -12.11
C GLU A 116 -9.36 32.95 -11.89
N ILE A 117 -8.45 33.83 -11.48
CA ILE A 117 -7.22 33.43 -10.81
C ILE A 117 -7.65 33.18 -9.37
N GLU A 118 -7.69 31.92 -8.97
CA GLU A 118 -7.74 31.53 -7.56
C GLU A 118 -6.65 32.30 -6.81
N LYS A 119 -7.09 33.23 -5.96
CA LYS A 119 -6.22 33.97 -5.06
C LYS A 119 -5.66 33.00 -4.03
N THR A 120 -4.48 32.46 -4.29
CA THR A 120 -3.65 31.87 -3.24
C THR A 120 -3.35 32.96 -2.20
N PRO A 121 -3.62 32.77 -0.91
CA PRO A 121 -3.35 33.78 0.09
C PRO A 121 -1.82 33.99 0.16
N MET A 122 -1.37 35.25 0.11
CA MET A 122 0.05 35.65 0.06
C MET A 122 0.93 35.01 1.16
N GLY A 123 0.36 34.51 2.25
CA GLY A 123 1.08 33.77 3.30
C GLY A 123 1.48 32.33 2.94
N ALA A 124 0.75 31.65 2.05
CA ALA A 124 1.02 30.24 1.67
C ALA A 124 2.27 30.09 0.79
N ARG A 125 2.58 31.09 -0.04
CA ARG A 125 3.73 31.05 -0.96
C ARG A 125 5.08 31.16 -0.25
N ALA A 126 5.14 31.89 0.87
CA ALA A 126 6.36 32.05 1.65
C ALA A 126 6.69 30.77 2.45
N THR A 127 5.66 30.11 3.00
CA THR A 127 5.81 28.84 3.73
C THR A 127 6.24 27.70 2.81
N ASP A 128 5.71 27.65 1.58
CA ASP A 128 6.09 26.62 0.60
C ASP A 128 7.52 26.79 0.10
N SER A 129 7.98 28.03 -0.12
CA SER A 129 9.36 28.31 -0.50
C SER A 129 10.35 27.92 0.60
N ALA A 130 10.05 28.25 1.87
CA ALA A 130 10.89 27.86 3.00
C ALA A 130 10.91 26.34 3.21
N ARG A 131 9.77 25.66 3.04
CA ARG A 131 9.70 24.18 3.10
C ARG A 131 10.54 23.56 1.99
N LEU A 132 10.40 24.03 0.75
CA LEU A 132 11.20 23.58 -0.38
C LEU A 132 12.69 23.73 -0.08
N MET A 133 13.14 24.89 0.42
CA MET A 133 14.55 25.09 0.78
C MET A 133 15.06 24.07 1.80
N LYS A 134 14.24 23.69 2.80
CA LYS A 134 14.61 22.67 3.79
C LYS A 134 14.82 21.29 3.15
N PHE A 135 13.89 20.87 2.28
CA PHE A 135 14.04 19.60 1.54
C PHE A 135 15.24 19.63 0.60
N THR A 136 15.40 20.67 -0.21
CA THR A 136 16.51 20.80 -1.15
C THR A 136 17.86 20.77 -0.41
N LYS A 137 17.95 21.47 0.73
CA LYS A 137 19.15 21.43 1.58
C LYS A 137 19.45 20.00 2.03
N GLU A 138 18.45 19.29 2.54
CA GLU A 138 18.64 17.91 3.01
C GLU A 138 19.01 16.93 1.88
N LEU A 139 18.35 17.04 0.73
CA LEU A 139 18.58 16.17 -0.43
C LEU A 139 19.89 16.47 -1.18
N SER A 140 20.46 17.67 -1.01
CA SER A 140 21.72 18.07 -1.65
C SER A 140 22.97 17.47 -0.99
N GLY A 141 22.85 16.94 0.22
CA GLY A 141 23.98 16.31 0.92
C GLY A 141 24.38 14.98 0.27
N THR A 142 25.68 14.67 0.30
CA THR A 142 26.21 13.38 -0.19
C THR A 142 25.56 12.19 0.52
N ASN A 143 25.26 12.34 1.81
CA ASN A 143 24.49 11.36 2.59
C ASN A 143 23.27 12.07 3.18
N VAL A 144 22.08 11.63 2.78
CA VAL A 144 20.81 12.15 3.29
C VAL A 144 20.55 11.59 4.69
N VAL A 145 20.20 12.45 5.65
CA VAL A 145 19.84 12.04 7.01
C VAL A 145 18.36 11.65 7.03
N LEU A 146 18.08 10.34 7.05
CA LEU A 146 16.72 9.82 6.92
C LEU A 146 15.78 10.30 8.03
N GLU A 147 16.24 10.40 9.28
CA GLU A 147 15.41 10.92 10.39
C GLU A 147 14.92 12.34 10.13
N LYS A 148 15.82 13.22 9.69
CA LYS A 148 15.45 14.60 9.35
C LYS A 148 14.54 14.66 8.11
N LEU A 149 14.74 13.75 7.16
CA LEU A 149 13.85 13.63 6.01
C LEU A 149 12.44 13.18 6.44
N ARG A 150 12.32 12.24 7.38
CA ARG A 150 11.06 11.80 7.99
C ARG A 150 10.34 12.97 8.68
N GLU A 151 11.04 13.72 9.52
CA GLU A 151 10.50 14.92 10.19
C GLU A 151 9.92 15.93 9.19
N LEU A 152 10.62 16.19 8.09
CA LEU A 152 10.15 17.10 7.04
C LEU A 152 8.94 16.52 6.30
N ALA A 153 8.99 15.24 5.92
CA ALA A 153 7.97 14.54 5.14
C ALA A 153 6.66 14.33 5.91
N TRP A 154 6.71 14.22 7.25
CA TRP A 154 5.54 13.98 8.09
C TRP A 154 4.41 14.98 7.85
N SER A 155 4.79 16.23 7.58
CA SER A 155 3.87 17.35 7.34
C SER A 155 3.53 17.57 5.86
N GLY A 156 3.86 16.60 5.00
CA GLY A 156 3.64 16.62 3.55
C GLY A 156 4.91 16.92 2.75
N VAL A 157 5.05 16.23 1.61
CA VAL A 157 6.18 16.37 0.69
C VAL A 157 5.77 17.21 -0.53
N PRO A 158 6.59 18.18 -0.98
CA PRO A 158 6.33 18.89 -2.23
C PRO A 158 6.20 17.91 -3.42
N PRO A 159 5.18 18.07 -4.31
CA PRO A 159 4.88 17.07 -5.33
C PRO A 159 6.06 16.63 -6.20
N TYR A 160 6.88 17.57 -6.68
CA TYR A 160 8.05 17.30 -7.53
C TYR A 160 9.21 16.62 -6.80
N LEU A 161 9.22 16.59 -5.46
CA LEU A 161 10.22 15.87 -4.68
C LEU A 161 9.74 14.50 -4.23
N ARG A 162 8.43 14.26 -4.26
CA ARG A 162 7.79 13.04 -3.74
C ARG A 162 8.42 11.76 -4.29
N PRO A 163 8.71 11.63 -5.60
CA PRO A 163 9.33 10.41 -6.14
C PRO A 163 10.67 10.09 -5.46
N ASN A 164 11.59 11.06 -5.38
CA ASN A 164 12.90 10.86 -4.76
C ASN A 164 12.78 10.61 -3.24
N VAL A 165 11.95 11.39 -2.56
CA VAL A 165 11.73 11.26 -1.10
C VAL A 165 11.13 9.89 -0.74
N TRP A 166 10.13 9.42 -1.48
CA TRP A 166 9.50 8.12 -1.22
C TRP A 166 10.48 6.96 -1.41
N ARG A 167 11.31 6.98 -2.48
CA ARG A 167 12.36 5.97 -2.66
C ARG A 167 13.35 5.96 -1.48
N LEU A 168 13.71 7.13 -0.94
CA LEU A 168 14.63 7.26 0.20
C LEU A 168 14.02 6.78 1.51
N LEU A 169 12.78 7.19 1.82
CA LEU A 169 12.10 6.84 3.07
C LEU A 169 11.85 5.33 3.19
N LEU A 170 11.57 4.66 2.07
CA LEU A 170 11.42 3.20 1.99
C LEU A 170 12.75 2.43 1.94
N GLY A 171 13.89 3.13 1.92
CA GLY A 171 15.20 2.51 1.80
C GLY A 171 15.43 1.79 0.47
N TYR A 172 14.62 2.07 -0.56
CA TYR A 172 14.82 1.56 -1.91
C TYR A 172 16.00 2.28 -2.58
N ALA A 173 16.01 3.61 -2.52
CA ALA A 173 17.17 4.41 -2.88
C ALA A 173 18.10 4.54 -1.67
N PRO A 174 19.42 4.29 -1.82
CA PRO A 174 20.37 4.51 -0.73
C PRO A 174 20.47 6.00 -0.38
N SER A 175 20.72 6.28 0.90
CA SER A 175 20.94 7.64 1.42
C SER A 175 22.15 8.32 0.78
N ASN A 176 23.18 7.56 0.45
CA ASN A 176 24.36 8.03 -0.27
C ASN A 176 24.03 8.34 -1.75
N SER A 177 24.26 9.58 -2.18
CA SER A 177 23.97 10.06 -3.54
C SER A 177 24.75 9.32 -4.63
N ASP A 178 26.04 9.04 -4.38
CA ASP A 178 26.97 8.50 -5.38
C ASP A 178 26.59 7.08 -5.79
N ARG A 179 25.98 6.34 -4.87
CA ARG A 179 25.51 4.96 -5.10
C ARG A 179 24.09 4.89 -5.66
N ARG A 180 23.32 5.98 -5.62
CA ARG A 180 21.87 5.96 -5.81
C ARG A 180 21.48 5.51 -7.21
N GLU A 181 22.01 6.18 -8.23
CA GLU A 181 21.72 5.87 -9.64
C GLU A 181 22.15 4.44 -10.01
N GLY A 182 23.34 4.01 -9.56
CA GLY A 182 23.82 2.65 -9.82
C GLY A 182 22.95 1.56 -9.18
N VAL A 183 22.49 1.79 -7.95
CA VAL A 183 21.58 0.85 -7.26
C VAL A 183 20.21 0.81 -7.93
N LEU A 184 19.63 1.96 -8.27
CA LEU A 184 18.33 2.03 -8.94
C LEU A 184 18.38 1.33 -10.30
N ARG A 185 19.42 1.58 -11.11
CA ARG A 185 19.61 0.91 -12.40
C ARG A 185 19.69 -0.60 -12.27
N ARG A 186 20.52 -1.11 -11.35
CA ARG A 186 20.63 -2.54 -11.10
C ARG A 186 19.29 -3.14 -10.66
N LYS A 187 18.57 -2.47 -9.76
CA LYS A 187 17.26 -2.92 -9.26
C LYS A 187 16.19 -2.92 -10.35
N ARG A 188 16.21 -1.97 -11.27
CA ARG A 188 15.31 -1.93 -12.44
C ARG A 188 15.56 -3.09 -13.40
N LEU A 189 16.84 -3.43 -13.64
CA LEU A 189 17.21 -4.62 -14.42
C LEU A 189 16.78 -5.92 -13.71
N GLU A 190 17.01 -6.05 -12.41
CA GLU A 190 16.55 -7.21 -11.62
C GLU A 190 15.04 -7.43 -11.73
N TYR A 191 14.24 -6.35 -11.76
CA TYR A 191 12.80 -6.46 -11.96
C TYR A 191 12.46 -6.96 -13.37
N LEU A 192 13.10 -6.42 -14.41
CA LEU A 192 12.91 -6.86 -15.78
C LEU A 192 13.27 -8.34 -15.97
N ASP A 193 14.36 -8.80 -15.36
CA ASP A 193 14.75 -10.21 -15.37
C ASP A 193 13.67 -11.09 -14.71
N CYS A 194 13.07 -10.63 -13.62
CA CYS A 194 11.95 -11.34 -12.98
C CYS A 194 10.70 -11.38 -13.87
N VAL A 195 10.38 -10.27 -14.56
CA VAL A 195 9.26 -10.22 -15.51
C VAL A 195 9.49 -11.23 -16.64
N ALA A 196 10.68 -11.24 -17.24
CA ALA A 196 11.03 -12.18 -18.30
C ALA A 196 10.96 -13.64 -17.84
N GLN A 197 11.43 -13.92 -16.62
CA GLN A 197 11.48 -15.28 -16.07
C GLN A 197 10.10 -15.83 -15.68
N HIS A 198 9.17 -14.98 -15.24
CA HIS A 198 7.93 -15.44 -14.61
C HIS A 198 6.64 -14.95 -15.28
N TYR A 199 6.62 -13.73 -15.81
CA TYR A 199 5.43 -13.15 -16.44
C TYR A 199 5.42 -13.35 -17.96
N ASP A 200 6.57 -13.25 -18.63
CA ASP A 200 6.65 -13.42 -20.10
C ASP A 200 6.84 -14.88 -20.54
N ILE A 201 6.25 -15.82 -19.80
CA ILE A 201 6.24 -17.25 -20.13
C ILE A 201 4.89 -17.68 -20.75
N PRO A 202 4.85 -18.76 -21.54
CA PRO A 202 3.59 -19.34 -22.02
C PRO A 202 2.70 -19.87 -20.89
N ASP A 203 1.38 -19.80 -21.05
CA ASP A 203 0.42 -20.36 -20.08
C ASP A 203 0.60 -21.86 -19.84
N THR A 204 1.18 -22.59 -20.80
CA THR A 204 1.48 -24.03 -20.67
C THR A 204 2.58 -24.34 -19.66
N GLU A 205 3.42 -23.36 -19.32
CA GLU A 205 4.51 -23.48 -18.35
C GLU A 205 4.07 -23.05 -16.94
N ARG A 206 2.88 -22.47 -16.81
CA ARG A 206 2.31 -22.03 -15.53
C ARG A 206 1.62 -23.17 -14.80
N THR A 207 1.74 -23.16 -13.49
CA THR A 207 0.92 -23.97 -12.59
C THR A 207 -0.53 -23.48 -12.57
N ASP A 208 -1.47 -24.37 -12.21
CA ASP A 208 -2.88 -23.99 -12.03
C ASP A 208 -3.06 -22.87 -10.99
N GLU A 209 -2.20 -22.84 -9.96
CA GLU A 209 -2.19 -21.81 -8.92
C GLU A 209 -1.81 -20.44 -9.51
N GLU A 210 -0.76 -20.38 -10.33
CA GLU A 210 -0.33 -19.16 -11.02
C GLU A 210 -1.38 -18.65 -12.01
N ILE A 211 -2.03 -19.54 -12.76
CA ILE A 211 -3.11 -19.17 -13.68
C ILE A 211 -4.30 -18.59 -12.91
N ASN A 212 -4.69 -19.20 -11.80
CA ASN A 212 -5.79 -18.70 -10.97
C ASN A 212 -5.45 -17.35 -10.33
N MET A 213 -4.21 -17.16 -9.90
CA MET A 213 -3.71 -15.90 -9.38
C MET A 213 -3.75 -14.79 -10.43
N LEU A 214 -3.25 -15.05 -11.64
CA LEU A 214 -3.32 -14.10 -12.76
C LEU A 214 -4.77 -13.73 -13.09
N ARG A 215 -5.67 -14.70 -13.14
CA ARG A 215 -7.10 -14.43 -13.36
C ARG A 215 -7.69 -13.52 -12.28
N GLN A 216 -7.31 -13.73 -11.02
CA GLN A 216 -7.78 -12.88 -9.93
C GLN A 216 -7.28 -11.44 -10.09
N ILE A 217 -5.98 -11.26 -10.38
CA ILE A 217 -5.37 -9.95 -10.63
C ILE A 217 -6.03 -9.27 -11.83
N ALA A 218 -6.20 -9.99 -12.95
CA ALA A 218 -6.82 -9.49 -14.18
C ALA A 218 -8.28 -9.04 -13.97
N VAL A 219 -8.98 -9.62 -12.99
CA VAL A 219 -10.34 -9.21 -12.62
C VAL A 219 -10.32 -7.98 -11.67
N ASP A 220 -9.30 -7.82 -10.85
CA ASP A 220 -9.19 -6.71 -9.89
C ASP A 220 -8.60 -5.43 -10.50
N CYS A 221 -7.61 -5.52 -11.39
CA CYS A 221 -6.95 -4.37 -12.01
C CYS A 221 -7.94 -3.40 -12.68
N PRO A 222 -8.91 -3.84 -13.52
CA PRO A 222 -9.88 -2.92 -14.12
C PRO A 222 -10.81 -2.23 -13.12
N ARG A 223 -10.99 -2.82 -11.93
CA ARG A 223 -11.86 -2.31 -10.86
C ARG A 223 -11.11 -1.46 -9.83
N THR A 224 -9.81 -1.27 -10.02
CA THR A 224 -8.94 -0.52 -9.11
C THR A 224 -9.15 0.98 -9.32
N VAL A 225 -9.46 1.71 -8.24
CA VAL A 225 -9.74 3.16 -8.23
C VAL A 225 -10.65 3.59 -9.39
N PRO A 226 -11.91 3.10 -9.43
CA PRO A 226 -12.79 3.23 -10.59
C PRO A 226 -13.16 4.68 -10.93
N ASP A 227 -13.12 5.58 -9.95
CA ASP A 227 -13.48 6.99 -10.12
C ASP A 227 -12.37 7.82 -10.81
N VAL A 228 -11.20 7.22 -11.08
CA VAL A 228 -10.07 7.88 -11.73
C VAL A 228 -9.82 7.21 -13.09
N SER A 229 -10.20 7.91 -14.17
CA SER A 229 -10.16 7.41 -15.55
C SER A 229 -8.76 6.94 -16.01
N PHE A 230 -7.69 7.48 -15.43
CA PHE A 230 -6.32 7.06 -15.71
C PHE A 230 -6.10 5.55 -15.48
N PHE A 231 -6.67 4.98 -14.41
CA PHE A 231 -6.55 3.54 -14.13
C PHE A 231 -7.38 2.64 -15.06
N GLN A 232 -8.21 3.25 -15.92
CA GLN A 232 -8.99 2.54 -16.92
C GLN A 232 -8.24 2.36 -18.24
N GLN A 233 -7.04 2.96 -18.38
CA GLN A 233 -6.17 2.72 -19.52
C GLN A 233 -5.59 1.29 -19.48
N VAL A 234 -5.60 0.61 -20.62
CA VAL A 234 -5.17 -0.80 -20.72
C VAL A 234 -3.70 -0.96 -20.35
N GLU A 235 -2.87 0.01 -20.72
CA GLU A 235 -1.44 0.06 -20.43
C GLU A 235 -1.19 0.17 -18.91
N VAL A 236 -1.99 0.95 -18.20
CA VAL A 236 -1.94 1.06 -16.74
C VAL A 236 -2.32 -0.26 -16.09
N GLN A 237 -3.42 -0.88 -16.54
CA GLN A 237 -3.87 -2.17 -16.01
C GLN A 237 -2.83 -3.27 -16.23
N LYS A 238 -2.21 -3.34 -17.40
CA LYS A 238 -1.12 -4.28 -17.70
C LYS A 238 0.12 -4.04 -16.83
N SER A 239 0.47 -2.78 -16.57
CA SER A 239 1.58 -2.42 -15.69
C SER A 239 1.31 -2.88 -14.26
N LEU A 240 0.12 -2.59 -13.73
CA LEU A 240 -0.32 -3.05 -12.41
C LEU A 240 -0.36 -4.58 -12.32
N GLU A 241 -0.88 -5.26 -13.35
CA GLU A 241 -0.94 -6.72 -13.39
C GLU A 241 0.46 -7.34 -13.27
N ARG A 242 1.44 -6.85 -14.04
CA ARG A 242 2.85 -7.29 -13.95
C ARG A 242 3.42 -7.06 -12.55
N ILE A 243 3.27 -5.84 -12.01
CA ILE A 243 3.79 -5.49 -10.68
C ILE A 243 3.21 -6.44 -9.61
N LEU A 244 1.90 -6.62 -9.61
CA LEU A 244 1.19 -7.42 -8.61
C LEU A 244 1.50 -8.91 -8.75
N TYR A 245 1.59 -9.42 -9.98
CA TYR A 245 1.92 -10.82 -10.23
C TYR A 245 3.34 -11.15 -9.78
N ILE A 246 4.33 -10.34 -10.18
CA ILE A 246 5.73 -10.54 -9.77
C ILE A 246 5.89 -10.41 -8.26
N TRP A 247 5.13 -9.52 -7.61
CA TRP A 247 5.10 -9.48 -6.15
C TRP A 247 4.52 -10.77 -5.57
N ALA A 248 3.36 -11.21 -6.04
CA ALA A 248 2.64 -12.34 -5.48
C ALA A 248 3.41 -13.68 -5.59
N ILE A 249 4.01 -13.98 -6.76
CA ILE A 249 4.81 -15.21 -6.94
C ILE A 249 6.04 -15.25 -6.00
N ARG A 250 6.60 -14.08 -5.68
CA ARG A 250 7.79 -13.97 -4.82
C ARG A 250 7.46 -13.98 -3.34
N HIS A 251 6.18 -13.94 -2.98
CA HIS A 251 5.68 -13.98 -1.61
C HIS A 251 4.65 -15.09 -1.44
N PRO A 252 5.02 -16.38 -1.57
CA PRO A 252 4.09 -17.51 -1.59
C PRO A 252 3.26 -17.68 -0.30
N ALA A 253 3.73 -17.15 0.84
CA ALA A 253 2.96 -17.12 2.08
C ALA A 253 1.72 -16.22 2.02
N SER A 254 1.73 -15.25 1.11
CA SER A 254 0.63 -14.32 0.83
C SER A 254 -0.08 -14.64 -0.47
N GLY A 255 0.69 -14.90 -1.54
CA GLY A 255 0.17 -14.87 -2.90
C GLY A 255 -0.44 -13.50 -3.22
N TYR A 256 -1.43 -13.46 -4.12
CA TYR A 256 -2.19 -12.24 -4.35
C TYR A 256 -3.38 -12.13 -3.38
N VAL A 257 -3.44 -11.02 -2.65
CA VAL A 257 -4.57 -10.68 -1.78
C VAL A 257 -5.23 -9.40 -2.30
N GLN A 258 -6.55 -9.48 -2.54
CA GLN A 258 -7.34 -8.32 -2.96
C GLN A 258 -7.17 -7.18 -1.94
N GLY A 259 -6.83 -5.99 -2.42
CA GLY A 259 -6.43 -4.84 -1.61
C GLY A 259 -5.01 -4.38 -1.93
N ILE A 260 -4.09 -5.30 -2.24
CA ILE A 260 -2.73 -4.96 -2.65
C ILE A 260 -2.72 -4.18 -3.97
N ASN A 261 -3.69 -4.47 -4.86
CA ASN A 261 -3.93 -3.70 -6.08
C ASN A 261 -4.14 -2.20 -5.80
N ASP A 262 -4.86 -1.85 -4.72
CA ASP A 262 -5.05 -0.44 -4.33
C ASP A 262 -3.74 0.13 -3.76
N VAL A 263 -3.03 -0.63 -2.93
CA VAL A 263 -1.74 -0.24 -2.30
C VAL A 263 -0.66 0.07 -3.35
N ALA A 264 -0.70 -0.56 -4.52
CA ALA A 264 0.23 -0.26 -5.62
C ALA A 264 -0.02 1.12 -6.27
N THR A 265 -1.25 1.62 -6.25
CA THR A 265 -1.64 2.81 -7.02
C THR A 265 -0.95 4.11 -6.64
N PRO A 266 -0.67 4.44 -5.36
CA PRO A 266 0.00 5.69 -5.02
C PRO A 266 1.44 5.69 -5.51
N PHE A 267 2.15 4.56 -5.39
CA PHE A 267 3.51 4.43 -5.94
C PHE A 267 3.54 4.64 -7.44
N PHE A 268 2.62 4.00 -8.16
CA PHE A 268 2.55 4.11 -9.61
C PHE A 268 2.34 5.56 -10.06
N VAL A 269 1.39 6.27 -9.46
CA VAL A 269 1.10 7.68 -9.78
C VAL A 269 2.26 8.60 -9.39
N VAL A 270 2.87 8.37 -8.23
CA VAL A 270 4.02 9.18 -7.78
C VAL A 270 5.18 9.03 -8.76
N PHE A 271 5.57 7.81 -9.14
CA PHE A 271 6.71 7.63 -10.04
C PHE A 271 6.43 8.06 -11.48
N LEU A 272 5.18 7.98 -11.94
CA LEU A 272 4.78 8.57 -13.23
C LEU A 272 4.89 10.09 -13.25
N SER A 273 4.68 10.76 -12.10
CA SER A 273 4.77 12.23 -12.01
C SER A 273 6.17 12.80 -12.28
N GLU A 274 7.22 11.95 -12.33
CA GLU A 274 8.55 12.37 -12.80
C GLU A 274 8.61 12.60 -14.31
N TYR A 275 7.70 11.99 -15.07
CA TYR A 275 7.70 11.99 -16.52
C TYR A 275 6.48 12.66 -17.14
N LEU A 276 5.38 12.77 -16.38
CA LEU A 276 4.11 13.34 -16.82
C LEU A 276 3.77 14.57 -16.00
N GLU A 277 3.48 15.68 -16.70
CA GLU A 277 3.10 16.95 -16.09
C GLU A 277 1.58 17.13 -16.03
N GLY A 278 1.11 17.99 -15.13
CA GLY A 278 -0.30 18.34 -15.02
C GLY A 278 -1.13 17.35 -14.18
N SER A 279 -2.45 17.35 -14.41
CA SER A 279 -3.40 16.52 -13.66
C SER A 279 -3.38 15.07 -14.15
N ILE A 280 -3.56 14.12 -13.25
CA ILE A 280 -3.71 12.69 -13.58
C ILE A 280 -4.81 12.44 -14.63
N THR A 281 -5.83 13.30 -14.69
CA THR A 281 -6.93 13.21 -15.67
C THR A 281 -6.50 13.48 -17.11
N THR A 282 -5.35 14.12 -17.32
CA THR A 282 -4.80 14.45 -18.65
C THR A 282 -3.65 13.53 -19.05
N TRP A 283 -3.24 12.61 -18.19
CA TRP A 283 -2.11 11.73 -18.43
C TRP A 283 -2.46 10.60 -19.40
N SER A 284 -1.50 10.25 -20.26
CA SER A 284 -1.58 9.11 -21.17
C SER A 284 -0.30 8.29 -21.07
N MET A 285 -0.43 6.97 -20.90
CA MET A 285 0.72 6.07 -20.94
C MET A 285 1.40 6.04 -22.32
N ALA A 286 0.68 6.41 -23.38
CA ALA A 286 1.23 6.46 -24.74
C ALA A 286 2.30 7.57 -24.92
N ASP A 287 2.34 8.55 -24.01
CA ASP A 287 3.34 9.63 -24.03
C ASP A 287 4.70 9.17 -23.47
N LEU A 288 4.80 7.94 -22.96
CA LEU A 288 6.00 7.38 -22.36
C LEU A 288 6.64 6.32 -23.25
N SER A 289 7.97 6.35 -23.34
CA SER A 289 8.74 5.25 -23.92
C SER A 289 8.59 3.96 -23.09
N PRO A 290 8.67 2.77 -23.69
CA PRO A 290 8.65 1.49 -22.97
C PRO A 290 9.67 1.40 -21.82
N GLU A 291 10.88 1.96 -22.01
CA GLU A 291 11.91 1.99 -20.96
C GLU A 291 11.45 2.75 -19.72
N ARG A 292 10.86 3.95 -19.88
CA ARG A 292 10.30 4.74 -18.77
C ARG A 292 9.19 3.99 -18.04
N ILE A 293 8.29 3.33 -18.79
CA ILE A 293 7.23 2.50 -18.21
C ILE A 293 7.84 1.40 -17.35
N SER A 294 8.82 0.65 -17.88
CA SER A 294 9.49 -0.41 -17.13
C SER A 294 10.26 0.08 -15.90
N ASN A 295 10.87 1.27 -15.97
CA ASN A 295 11.54 1.88 -14.83
C ASN A 295 10.55 2.28 -13.72
N VAL A 296 9.37 2.79 -14.09
CA VAL A 296 8.27 3.10 -13.17
C VAL A 296 7.72 1.83 -12.54
N GLU A 297 7.50 0.78 -13.34
CA GLU A 297 7.03 -0.52 -12.83
C GLU A 297 8.00 -1.10 -11.80
N ALA A 298 9.30 -1.11 -12.10
CA ALA A 298 10.32 -1.58 -11.18
C ALA A 298 10.36 -0.75 -9.89
N ASP A 299 10.34 0.58 -9.99
CA ASP A 299 10.36 1.45 -8.81
C ASP A 299 9.11 1.24 -7.94
N CYS A 300 7.95 1.07 -8.57
CA CYS A 300 6.69 0.73 -7.91
C CYS A 300 6.79 -0.63 -7.21
N TYR A 301 7.26 -1.66 -7.91
CA TYR A 301 7.45 -3.00 -7.37
C TYR A 301 8.36 -3.01 -6.13
N TRP A 302 9.52 -2.36 -6.19
CA TRP A 302 10.45 -2.35 -5.07
C TRP A 302 9.93 -1.54 -3.89
N CYS A 303 9.27 -0.41 -4.13
CA CYS A 303 8.68 0.40 -3.06
C CYS A 303 7.47 -0.28 -2.42
N LEU A 304 6.62 -0.93 -3.22
CA LEU A 304 5.52 -1.77 -2.73
C LEU A 304 6.06 -2.90 -1.86
N SER A 305 7.09 -3.62 -2.34
CA SER A 305 7.74 -4.69 -1.58
C SER A 305 8.26 -4.18 -0.23
N LYS A 306 8.94 -3.02 -0.22
CA LYS A 306 9.46 -2.42 1.01
C LYS A 306 8.38 -2.00 2.00
N LEU A 307 7.26 -1.48 1.52
CA LEU A 307 6.13 -1.16 2.39
C LEU A 307 5.53 -2.43 3.00
N LEU A 308 5.33 -3.47 2.18
CA LEU A 308 4.71 -4.72 2.60
C LEU A 308 5.62 -5.57 3.49
N ASP A 309 6.95 -5.44 3.37
CA ASP A 309 7.92 -6.04 4.29
C ASP A 309 7.64 -5.66 5.76
N GLY A 310 7.18 -4.43 6.01
CA GLY A 310 6.82 -3.92 7.35
C GLY A 310 5.45 -4.35 7.86
N MET A 311 4.65 -5.04 7.03
CA MET A 311 3.28 -5.44 7.37
C MET A 311 2.86 -6.76 6.71
N GLN A 312 3.79 -7.72 6.61
CA GLN A 312 3.58 -8.98 5.90
C GLN A 312 2.36 -9.75 6.41
N ASP A 313 2.14 -9.75 7.72
CA ASP A 313 1.07 -10.50 8.35
C ASP A 313 -0.33 -9.88 8.17
N HIS A 314 -0.42 -8.73 7.49
CA HIS A 314 -1.68 -8.21 6.95
C HIS A 314 -2.18 -9.03 5.76
N TYR A 315 -1.30 -9.72 5.04
CA TYR A 315 -1.60 -10.35 3.75
C TYR A 315 -1.26 -11.85 3.70
N ILE A 316 -0.87 -12.47 4.81
CA ILE A 316 -0.77 -13.93 4.90
C ILE A 316 -2.14 -14.56 5.20
N PHE A 317 -2.21 -15.89 5.17
CA PHE A 317 -3.42 -16.66 5.47
C PHE A 317 -4.14 -16.16 6.74
N ALA A 318 -5.46 -15.97 6.63
CA ALA A 318 -6.35 -15.39 7.64
C ALA A 318 -6.06 -13.93 8.07
N GLN A 319 -5.01 -13.29 7.54
CA GLN A 319 -4.68 -11.88 7.75
C GLN A 319 -4.66 -11.47 9.24
N PRO A 320 -3.91 -12.17 10.10
CA PRO A 320 -3.93 -11.97 11.54
C PRO A 320 -3.51 -10.55 11.95
N GLY A 321 -2.62 -9.90 11.18
CA GLY A 321 -2.21 -8.54 11.47
C GLY A 321 -3.36 -7.53 11.37
N ILE A 322 -4.21 -7.64 10.35
CA ILE A 322 -5.41 -6.80 10.22
C ILE A 322 -6.36 -7.01 11.40
N GLN A 323 -6.57 -8.27 11.81
CA GLN A 323 -7.45 -8.56 12.95
C GLN A 323 -6.94 -7.89 14.24
N ARG A 324 -5.62 -7.91 14.48
CA ARG A 324 -5.02 -7.22 15.62
C ARG A 324 -5.20 -5.72 15.53
N LEU A 325 -5.04 -5.11 14.36
CA LEU A 325 -5.27 -3.67 14.17
C LEU A 325 -6.74 -3.28 14.41
N VAL A 326 -7.69 -4.07 13.92
CA VAL A 326 -9.12 -3.86 14.18
C VAL A 326 -9.44 -3.97 15.66
N PHE A 327 -8.86 -4.95 16.37
CA PHE A 327 -9.03 -5.07 17.81
C PHE A 327 -8.45 -3.87 18.56
N LYS A 328 -7.22 -3.45 18.21
CA LYS A 328 -6.58 -2.25 18.78
C LYS A 328 -7.43 -0.99 18.52
N LEU A 329 -8.01 -0.86 17.32
CA LEU A 329 -8.89 0.25 16.97
C LEU A 329 -10.12 0.29 17.87
N LYS A 330 -10.79 -0.85 18.06
CA LYS A 330 -11.95 -0.96 18.95
C LYS A 330 -11.61 -0.50 20.37
N GLU A 331 -10.52 -1.01 20.93
CA GLU A 331 -10.08 -0.64 22.29
C GLU A 331 -9.68 0.84 22.40
N LEU A 332 -9.03 1.39 21.38
CA LEU A 332 -8.65 2.80 21.36
C LEU A 332 -9.88 3.70 21.28
N VAL A 333 -10.85 3.39 20.41
CA VAL A 333 -12.11 4.13 20.29
C VAL A 333 -12.89 4.07 21.59
N ARG A 334 -12.98 2.89 22.23
CA ARG A 334 -13.60 2.74 23.56
C ARG A 334 -12.98 3.63 24.63
N ARG A 335 -11.65 3.82 24.59
CA ARG A 335 -10.93 4.68 25.55
C ARG A 335 -11.11 6.18 25.26
N ILE A 336 -11.21 6.56 24.00
CA ILE A 336 -11.32 7.97 23.58
C ILE A 336 -12.77 8.46 23.64
N ASP A 337 -13.69 7.66 23.12
CA ASP A 337 -15.11 7.98 22.94
C ASP A 337 -15.94 6.71 23.19
N GLU A 338 -16.04 6.32 24.46
CA GLU A 338 -16.85 5.19 24.92
C GLU A 338 -18.30 5.24 24.36
N PRO A 339 -19.01 6.41 24.33
CA PRO A 339 -20.34 6.48 23.75
C PRO A 339 -20.44 5.97 22.31
N VAL A 340 -19.48 6.30 21.43
CA VAL A 340 -19.48 5.78 20.04
C VAL A 340 -19.23 4.28 20.04
N SER A 341 -18.21 3.80 20.77
CA SER A 341 -17.88 2.38 20.83
C SER A 341 -19.07 1.54 21.30
N LYS A 342 -19.71 1.98 22.38
CA LYS A 342 -20.86 1.29 22.97
C LYS A 342 -22.05 1.30 22.03
N HIS A 343 -22.34 2.42 21.37
CA HIS A 343 -23.46 2.50 20.42
C HIS A 343 -23.28 1.53 19.25
N VAL A 344 -22.08 1.44 18.68
CA VAL A 344 -21.76 0.49 17.59
C VAL A 344 -21.99 -0.95 18.05
N GLU A 345 -21.60 -1.30 19.28
CA GLU A 345 -21.84 -2.62 19.87
C GLU A 345 -23.33 -2.88 20.16
N ASP A 346 -24.05 -1.90 20.71
CA ASP A 346 -25.48 -1.99 21.03
C ASP A 346 -26.33 -2.17 19.76
N GLN A 347 -25.90 -1.60 18.63
CA GLN A 347 -26.49 -1.85 17.31
C GLN A 347 -26.10 -3.21 16.70
N GLY A 348 -25.22 -3.97 17.36
CA GLY A 348 -24.76 -5.29 16.90
C GLY A 348 -23.78 -5.25 15.73
N LEU A 349 -23.13 -4.11 15.48
CA LEU A 349 -22.13 -3.96 14.42
C LEU A 349 -20.73 -4.25 14.97
N GLU A 350 -20.03 -5.22 14.40
CA GLU A 350 -18.65 -5.51 14.76
C GLU A 350 -17.68 -4.62 13.97
N PHE A 351 -16.63 -4.13 14.64
CA PHE A 351 -15.59 -3.30 14.01
C PHE A 351 -14.95 -3.97 12.79
N LEU A 352 -14.83 -5.31 12.79
CA LEU A 352 -14.29 -6.08 11.68
C LEU A 352 -15.11 -5.90 10.38
N GLN A 353 -16.41 -5.64 10.48
CA GLN A 353 -17.31 -5.53 9.32
C GLN A 353 -17.05 -4.27 8.47
N PHE A 354 -16.47 -3.22 9.05
CA PHE A 354 -16.11 -2.00 8.31
C PHE A 354 -14.60 -1.74 8.28
N ALA A 355 -13.91 -1.89 9.41
CA ALA A 355 -12.51 -1.52 9.54
C ALA A 355 -11.54 -2.48 8.85
N PHE A 356 -11.97 -3.70 8.51
CA PHE A 356 -11.15 -4.62 7.73
C PHE A 356 -10.68 -3.98 6.42
N ARG A 357 -11.60 -3.36 5.67
CA ARG A 357 -11.28 -2.68 4.40
C ARG A 357 -10.33 -1.50 4.62
N TRP A 358 -10.50 -0.77 5.72
CA TRP A 358 -9.69 0.39 6.06
C TRP A 358 -8.22 0.02 6.24
N PHE A 359 -7.93 -1.07 6.96
CA PHE A 359 -6.55 -1.54 7.14
C PHE A 359 -6.03 -2.30 5.90
N ASN A 360 -6.85 -3.13 5.26
CA ASN A 360 -6.45 -3.91 4.09
C ASN A 360 -6.01 -3.04 2.91
N CYS A 361 -6.69 -1.90 2.72
CA CYS A 361 -6.43 -0.93 1.65
C CYS A 361 -5.79 0.38 2.17
N LEU A 362 -5.32 0.43 3.42
CA LEU A 362 -4.65 1.60 4.02
C LEU A 362 -5.43 2.92 3.86
N LEU A 363 -6.76 2.88 4.04
CA LEU A 363 -7.73 3.96 3.87
C LEU A 363 -7.86 4.55 2.45
N ILE A 364 -7.18 3.99 1.44
CA ILE A 364 -7.25 4.50 0.04
C ILE A 364 -8.69 4.58 -0.46
N ARG A 365 -9.54 3.61 -0.09
CA ARG A 365 -10.94 3.54 -0.51
C ARG A 365 -11.88 4.49 0.23
N GLU A 366 -11.39 5.12 1.29
CA GLU A 366 -12.22 5.93 2.19
C GLU A 366 -12.01 7.44 1.99
N ILE A 367 -11.00 7.85 1.22
CA ILE A 367 -10.68 9.26 0.96
C ILE A 367 -10.55 9.53 -0.54
N PRO A 368 -10.76 10.79 -0.99
CA PRO A 368 -10.48 11.17 -2.38
C PRO A 368 -9.06 10.84 -2.80
N PHE A 369 -8.90 10.25 -3.98
CA PHE A 369 -7.61 9.74 -4.46
C PHE A 369 -6.49 10.82 -4.49
N HIS A 370 -6.85 12.08 -4.77
CA HIS A 370 -5.89 13.19 -4.77
C HIS A 370 -5.27 13.46 -3.38
N LEU A 371 -5.92 13.06 -2.30
CA LEU A 371 -5.42 13.19 -0.92
C LEU A 371 -4.55 12.00 -0.49
N VAL A 372 -4.63 10.87 -1.19
CA VAL A 372 -3.92 9.63 -0.82
C VAL A 372 -2.41 9.85 -0.77
N THR A 373 -1.84 10.55 -1.75
CA THR A 373 -0.39 10.83 -1.75
C THR A 373 0.04 11.70 -0.56
N ARG A 374 -0.80 12.64 -0.11
CA ARG A 374 -0.53 13.42 1.11
C ARG A 374 -0.60 12.55 2.35
N LEU A 375 -1.62 11.68 2.48
CA LEU A 375 -1.72 10.75 3.60
C LEU A 375 -0.47 9.84 3.66
N TRP A 376 -0.03 9.37 2.50
CA TRP A 376 1.11 8.48 2.38
C TRP A 376 2.46 9.16 2.64
N ASP A 377 2.59 10.48 2.44
CA ASP A 377 3.76 11.22 2.90
C ASP A 377 3.98 11.02 4.42
N THR A 378 2.91 11.04 5.21
CA THR A 378 2.97 10.73 6.65
C THR A 378 3.22 9.26 6.90
N TYR A 379 2.58 8.35 6.15
CA TYR A 379 2.80 6.91 6.34
C TYR A 379 4.26 6.51 6.16
N LEU A 380 4.90 7.01 5.11
CA LEU A 380 6.29 6.72 4.82
C LEU A 380 7.25 7.44 5.79
N ALA A 381 6.84 8.56 6.36
CA ALA A 381 7.60 9.24 7.41
C ALA A 381 7.60 8.43 8.73
N GLU A 382 6.49 7.77 9.09
CA GLU A 382 6.40 6.90 10.28
C GLU A 382 7.27 5.63 10.16
N GLY A 383 7.48 5.11 8.93
CA GLY A 383 8.31 3.94 8.70
C GLY A 383 7.81 2.71 9.45
N ASP A 384 8.68 2.07 10.25
CA ASP A 384 8.36 0.82 10.96
C ASP A 384 7.25 0.99 12.02
N ALA A 385 7.00 2.21 12.50
CA ALA A 385 5.93 2.50 13.44
C ALA A 385 4.53 2.60 12.78
N LEU A 386 4.47 2.54 11.44
CA LEU A 386 3.25 2.74 10.67
C LEU A 386 2.08 1.85 11.13
N PRO A 387 2.21 0.52 11.31
CA PRO A 387 1.07 -0.32 11.69
C PRO A 387 0.40 0.13 12.99
N ASP A 388 1.18 0.57 13.98
CA ASP A 388 0.64 1.10 15.23
C ASP A 388 0.03 2.48 15.03
N PHE A 389 0.66 3.37 14.25
CA PHE A 389 0.12 4.69 13.96
C PHE A 389 -1.18 4.66 13.13
N LEU A 390 -1.34 3.68 12.24
CA LEU A 390 -2.57 3.46 11.47
C LEU A 390 -3.80 3.29 12.36
N VAL A 391 -3.65 2.71 13.55
CA VAL A 391 -4.76 2.57 14.51
C VAL A 391 -5.25 3.94 14.98
N TYR A 392 -4.33 4.87 15.26
CA TYR A 392 -4.67 6.24 15.68
C TYR A 392 -5.29 7.04 14.53
N ILE A 393 -4.79 6.86 13.32
CA ILE A 393 -5.37 7.48 12.13
C ILE A 393 -6.79 6.96 11.89
N ALA A 394 -7.01 5.64 11.94
CA ALA A 394 -8.32 5.04 11.78
C ALA A 394 -9.31 5.47 12.88
N ALA A 395 -8.84 5.58 14.14
CA ALA A 395 -9.66 6.11 15.22
C ALA A 395 -10.02 7.58 14.98
N SER A 396 -9.05 8.41 14.57
CA SER A 396 -9.30 9.83 14.30
C SER A 396 -10.22 10.02 13.10
N PHE A 397 -10.11 9.15 12.12
CA PHE A 397 -10.98 9.11 10.96
C PHE A 397 -12.42 8.79 11.40
N LEU A 398 -12.64 7.67 12.08
CA LEU A 398 -13.97 7.29 12.60
C LEU A 398 -14.61 8.39 13.45
N LEU A 399 -13.86 8.91 14.41
CA LEU A 399 -14.32 9.90 15.37
C LEU A 399 -14.43 11.32 14.80
N THR A 400 -14.19 11.50 13.49
CA THR A 400 -14.60 12.73 12.80
C THR A 400 -16.13 12.85 12.76
N TRP A 401 -16.86 11.73 12.82
CA TRP A 401 -18.32 11.68 12.76
C TRP A 401 -18.96 11.16 14.06
N SER A 402 -18.32 11.35 15.21
CA SER A 402 -18.81 10.85 16.51
C SER A 402 -20.28 11.24 16.79
N ASP A 403 -20.65 12.48 16.50
CA ASP A 403 -22.01 12.99 16.71
C ASP A 403 -23.05 12.35 15.79
N GLU A 404 -22.69 12.01 14.55
CA GLU A 404 -23.59 11.33 13.62
C GLU A 404 -23.70 9.85 13.94
N LEU A 405 -22.57 9.17 14.16
CA LEU A 405 -22.52 7.72 14.41
C LEU A 405 -23.44 7.29 15.56
N ARG A 406 -23.52 8.10 16.62
CA ARG A 406 -24.37 7.84 17.80
C ARG A 406 -25.88 7.89 17.53
N LYS A 407 -26.29 8.37 16.36
CA LYS A 407 -27.71 8.53 15.98
C LYS A 407 -28.17 7.47 14.98
N LEU A 408 -27.22 6.77 14.34
CA LEU A 408 -27.50 5.84 13.27
C LEU A 408 -27.90 4.46 13.83
N ASP A 409 -28.89 3.82 13.22
CA ASP A 409 -29.20 2.41 13.50
C ASP A 409 -28.20 1.45 12.82
N PHE A 410 -28.35 0.14 13.01
CA PHE A 410 -27.48 -0.87 12.38
C PHE A 410 -27.34 -0.71 10.86
N GLN A 411 -28.45 -0.52 10.13
CA GLN A 411 -28.42 -0.45 8.67
C GLN A 411 -27.77 0.85 8.20
N GLU A 412 -28.09 1.95 8.86
CA GLU A 412 -27.50 3.27 8.60
C GLU A 412 -26.00 3.28 8.92
N LEU A 413 -25.56 2.69 10.03
CA LEU A 413 -24.15 2.55 10.39
C LEU A 413 -23.37 1.77 9.33
N VAL A 414 -23.90 0.62 8.88
CA VAL A 414 -23.26 -0.18 7.83
C VAL A 414 -23.11 0.64 6.55
N MET A 415 -24.17 1.32 6.12
CA MET A 415 -24.14 2.12 4.90
C MET A 415 -23.18 3.31 5.01
N PHE A 416 -23.19 4.00 6.16
CA PHE A 416 -22.34 5.15 6.44
C PHE A 416 -20.86 4.76 6.48
N LEU A 417 -20.49 3.73 7.24
CA LEU A 417 -19.10 3.30 7.40
C LEU A 417 -18.51 2.67 6.14
N GLN A 418 -19.36 2.16 5.23
CA GLN A 418 -18.93 1.71 3.91
C GLN A 418 -18.82 2.84 2.87
N HIS A 419 -19.43 4.00 3.12
CA HIS A 419 -19.46 5.15 2.22
C HIS A 419 -19.36 6.47 3.01
N VAL A 420 -18.28 6.59 3.78
CA VAL A 420 -18.00 7.77 4.60
C VAL A 420 -17.94 9.03 3.72
N PRO A 421 -18.51 10.16 4.17
CA PRO A 421 -18.74 11.33 3.32
C PRO A 421 -17.48 12.18 3.13
N THR A 422 -16.47 11.63 2.45
CA THR A 422 -15.16 12.27 2.24
C THR A 422 -14.99 12.89 0.86
N ARG A 423 -15.96 12.76 -0.05
CA ARG A 423 -15.85 13.18 -1.46
C ARG A 423 -15.35 14.63 -1.66
N ASN A 424 -15.77 15.53 -0.78
CA ASN A 424 -15.44 16.95 -0.84
C ASN A 424 -14.28 17.34 0.10
N TRP A 425 -13.61 16.35 0.71
CA TRP A 425 -12.46 16.63 1.56
C TRP A 425 -11.34 17.27 0.76
N THR A 426 -10.64 18.15 1.43
CA THR A 426 -9.42 18.80 0.99
C THR A 426 -8.26 18.40 1.91
N HIS A 427 -7.10 19.02 1.71
CA HIS A 427 -6.00 18.87 2.65
C HIS A 427 -6.38 19.25 4.09
N VAL A 428 -7.31 20.20 4.29
CA VAL A 428 -7.68 20.68 5.63
C VAL A 428 -8.27 19.56 6.48
N GLU A 429 -9.25 18.82 5.96
CA GLU A 429 -9.88 17.70 6.65
C GLU A 429 -8.87 16.59 6.95
N LEU A 430 -8.01 16.28 5.98
CA LEU A 430 -6.97 15.28 6.16
C LEU A 430 -5.96 15.70 7.24
N GLU A 431 -5.49 16.95 7.25
CA GLU A 431 -4.58 17.46 8.29
C GLU A 431 -5.21 17.41 9.68
N MET A 432 -6.52 17.68 9.81
CA MET A 432 -7.23 17.55 11.08
C MET A 432 -7.23 16.12 11.60
N VAL A 433 -7.41 15.13 10.71
CA VAL A 433 -7.32 13.70 11.06
C VAL A 433 -5.90 13.35 11.50
N LEU A 434 -4.88 13.71 10.72
CA LEU A 434 -3.49 13.40 11.04
C LEU A 434 -3.02 14.06 12.34
N SER A 435 -3.39 15.33 12.56
CA SER A 435 -3.01 16.08 13.77
C SER A 435 -3.64 15.47 15.03
N ARG A 436 -4.92 15.09 14.96
CA ARG A 436 -5.62 14.46 16.08
C ARG A 436 -5.08 13.05 16.35
N ALA A 437 -4.78 12.28 15.30
CA ALA A 437 -4.12 10.98 15.43
C ALA A 437 -2.75 11.11 16.13
N TYR A 438 -1.93 12.09 15.76
CA TYR A 438 -0.64 12.36 16.40
C TYR A 438 -0.79 12.74 17.88
N MET A 439 -1.74 13.63 18.19
CA MET A 439 -2.04 14.00 19.57
C MET A 439 -2.45 12.79 20.42
N TRP A 440 -3.32 11.91 19.89
CA TRP A 440 -3.70 10.70 20.61
C TRP A 440 -2.56 9.71 20.74
N HIS A 441 -1.77 9.51 19.68
CA HIS A 441 -0.58 8.67 19.73
C HIS A 441 0.37 9.12 20.85
N THR A 442 0.66 10.42 20.94
CA THR A 442 1.54 10.97 22.00
C THR A 442 0.93 10.87 23.40
N MET A 443 -0.39 10.99 23.56
CA MET A 443 -1.06 10.87 24.88
C MET A 443 -1.12 9.43 25.38
N PHE A 444 -1.52 8.48 24.52
CA PHE A 444 -1.77 7.09 24.92
C PHE A 444 -0.51 6.22 24.87
N ASN A 445 0.49 6.53 24.04
CA ASN A 445 1.73 5.78 23.98
C ASN A 445 2.71 6.18 25.11
N ASN A 446 2.69 7.44 25.55
CA ASN A 446 3.49 7.92 26.70
C ASN A 446 2.82 7.69 28.07
N SER A 447 1.80 6.84 28.14
CA SER A 447 1.15 6.45 29.39
C SER A 447 1.40 4.95 29.68
N PRO A 448 2.59 4.54 30.17
CA PRO A 448 2.94 3.13 30.41
C PRO A 448 2.16 2.50 31.56
N SER A 449 1.48 3.30 32.38
CA SER A 449 0.78 2.86 33.58
C SER A 449 -0.72 2.80 33.37
N HIS A 450 -1.23 1.86 32.57
CA HIS A 450 -2.64 1.36 32.64
C HIS A 450 -2.90 0.08 31.80
N LEU A 451 -1.86 -0.60 31.28
CA LEU A 451 -2.02 -1.92 30.61
C LEU A 451 -2.06 -3.12 31.59
N ALA A 452 -2.27 -2.87 32.88
CA ALA A 452 -2.68 -3.86 33.85
C ALA A 452 -3.93 -3.34 34.57
N GLY A 453 -5.07 -3.96 34.26
CA GLY A 453 -6.38 -3.68 34.83
C GLY A 453 -7.38 -4.68 34.27
#